data_AF-A0A8T2KVR0-F1
#
_entry.id   AF-A0A8T2KVR0-F1
#
_cell.length_a   1.000
_cell.length_b   1.000
_cell.length_c   1.000
_cell.angle_alpha   90.00
_cell.angle_beta   90.00
_cell.angle_gamma   90.00
#
_symmetry.space_group_name_H-M   'P 1'
#
loop_
_entity.id
_entity.type
_entity.pdbx_description
1 polymer ?
#
loop_
_entity_poly.entity_id
_entity_poly.type
_entity_poly.pdbx_seq_one_letter_code
_entity_poly.pdbx_strand_id
1 'polypeptide(L)'
;MSICDNNFNWKGWYRLMYNGMNIRMPEICTTFYRCGTYITFWLNGSHPQISDGIITRQACGKAWNTDCCGWSVLMQVKACPGNYYVYEFIKPNICYAAYCSDVNSITPVTDPMKMNSTTAPAVVNTPSYDPCSNYTSLNQSWRGTNETGGSNCDGSINWNGWYRMLYKGMSTQMPESCVSVSRCGTNISLWLSGSHPQISDGTVTRGICGKSGSDCCHYRSFPIRVKACTGNYYVYEFVKTSFCTAAYCADVNPQLPISATTGFLSFTIS
;
A
#
# COMPACT_ATOMS: atom_id res chain seq x y z
N MET A 1 -8.95 2.02 -16.90
CA MET A 1 -10.38 1.78 -16.60
C MET A 1 -10.66 2.43 -15.26
N SER A 2 -11.59 3.37 -15.18
CA SER A 2 -11.91 4.11 -13.95
C SER A 2 -12.94 3.36 -13.10
N ILE A 3 -12.71 3.33 -11.79
CA ILE A 3 -13.58 2.74 -10.78
C ILE A 3 -14.86 3.60 -10.66
N CYS A 4 -16.00 2.93 -10.53
CA CYS A 4 -17.31 3.53 -10.45
C CYS A 4 -18.13 2.80 -9.39
N ASP A 5 -18.27 3.42 -8.22
CA ASP A 5 -19.02 2.87 -7.09
C ASP A 5 -20.54 2.84 -7.36
N ASN A 6 -21.00 3.51 -8.43
CA ASN A 6 -22.36 3.39 -8.95
C ASN A 6 -22.68 1.96 -9.43
N ASN A 7 -21.66 1.17 -9.79
CA ASN A 7 -21.80 -0.22 -10.23
C ASN A 7 -21.87 -1.21 -9.04
N PHE A 8 -21.64 -0.74 -7.82
CA PHE A 8 -21.70 -1.55 -6.62
C PHE A 8 -23.09 -1.48 -5.97
N ASN A 9 -23.60 -2.63 -5.51
CA ASN A 9 -24.89 -2.70 -4.83
C ASN A 9 -24.70 -2.49 -3.33
N TRP A 10 -24.64 -1.22 -2.91
CA TRP A 10 -24.47 -0.83 -1.51
C TRP A 10 -25.69 -1.24 -0.68
N LYS A 11 -25.48 -2.17 0.26
CA LYS A 11 -26.47 -2.61 1.26
C LYS A 11 -25.79 -2.90 2.59
N GLY A 12 -26.08 -2.08 3.59
CA GLY A 12 -25.60 -2.25 4.95
C GLY A 12 -24.29 -1.51 5.24
N TRP A 13 -23.59 -1.98 6.28
CA TRP A 13 -22.43 -1.31 6.84
C TRP A 13 -21.13 -1.91 6.33
N TYR A 14 -20.23 -1.06 5.88
CA TYR A 14 -18.96 -1.43 5.29
C TYR A 14 -17.81 -0.92 6.13
N ARG A 15 -16.87 -1.81 6.44
CA ARG A 15 -15.56 -1.45 7.01
C ARG A 15 -14.59 -1.31 5.85
N LEU A 16 -13.97 -0.14 5.72
CA LEU A 16 -12.91 0.03 4.75
C LEU A 16 -11.65 -0.68 5.24
N MET A 17 -11.08 -1.51 4.37
CA MET A 17 -9.87 -2.28 4.66
C MET A 17 -8.85 -2.02 3.56
N TYR A 18 -7.61 -1.74 3.96
CA TYR A 18 -6.47 -1.67 3.04
C TYR A 18 -5.42 -2.67 3.50
N ASN A 19 -5.20 -3.73 2.70
CA ASN A 19 -4.30 -4.84 3.02
C ASN A 19 -4.50 -5.46 4.43
N GLY A 20 -5.77 -5.61 4.84
CA GLY A 20 -6.13 -6.17 6.15
C GLY A 20 -6.04 -5.18 7.33
N MET A 21 -5.64 -3.94 7.09
CA MET A 21 -5.62 -2.88 8.09
C MET A 21 -6.84 -1.97 7.99
N ASN A 22 -7.20 -1.38 9.12
CA ASN A 22 -8.22 -0.34 9.18
C ASN A 22 -7.76 0.88 8.40
N ILE A 23 -8.62 1.33 7.50
CA ILE A 23 -8.46 2.59 6.80
C ILE A 23 -9.77 3.35 6.91
N ARG A 24 -9.71 4.67 6.80
CA ARG A 24 -10.90 5.52 6.81
C ARG A 24 -10.94 6.44 5.61
N MET A 25 -12.09 7.07 5.40
CA MET A 25 -12.19 8.11 4.39
C MET A 25 -11.27 9.29 4.78
N PRO A 26 -10.77 10.06 3.81
CA PRO A 26 -10.09 11.32 4.11
C PRO A 26 -11.09 12.34 4.68
N GLU A 27 -10.69 13.07 5.72
CA GLU A 27 -11.43 14.22 6.27
C GLU A 27 -11.11 15.54 5.57
N ILE A 28 -10.17 15.49 4.62
CA ILE A 28 -9.69 16.63 3.86
C ILE A 28 -10.06 16.43 2.40
N CYS A 29 -10.39 17.54 1.74
CA CYS A 29 -10.66 17.58 0.32
C CYS A 29 -9.58 16.85 -0.49
N THR A 30 -10.01 15.80 -1.17
CA THR A 30 -9.16 15.01 -2.05
C THR A 30 -8.98 15.71 -3.40
N THR A 31 -7.92 15.37 -4.12
CA THR A 31 -7.74 15.83 -5.50
C THR A 31 -8.52 14.93 -6.46
N PHE A 32 -9.14 15.54 -7.49
CA PHE A 32 -9.77 14.82 -8.60
C PHE A 32 -8.73 13.94 -9.34
N TYR A 33 -9.15 12.87 -10.02
CA TYR A 33 -8.26 11.82 -10.57
C TYR A 33 -7.43 11.05 -9.54
N ARG A 34 -7.98 10.81 -8.35
CA ARG A 34 -7.40 9.94 -7.32
C ARG A 34 -8.32 8.76 -7.04
N CYS A 35 -7.85 7.80 -6.24
CA CYS A 35 -8.62 6.63 -5.80
C CYS A 35 -9.21 5.81 -6.98
N GLY A 36 -8.55 5.86 -8.14
CA GLY A 36 -8.97 5.15 -9.35
C GLY A 36 -10.20 5.72 -10.06
N THR A 37 -10.66 6.92 -9.73
CA THR A 37 -11.91 7.50 -10.25
C THR A 37 -11.75 8.97 -10.69
N TYR A 38 -12.74 9.53 -11.37
CA TYR A 38 -12.74 10.94 -11.82
C TYR A 38 -13.29 11.89 -10.75
N ILE A 39 -14.32 11.44 -10.01
CA ILE A 39 -14.97 12.20 -8.94
C ILE A 39 -14.68 11.51 -7.60
N THR A 40 -13.91 12.17 -6.75
CA THR A 40 -13.41 11.58 -5.50
C THR A 40 -14.25 12.03 -4.33
N PHE A 41 -14.89 11.08 -3.64
CA PHE A 41 -15.66 11.36 -2.44
C PHE A 41 -14.79 11.29 -1.18
N TRP A 42 -14.84 12.35 -0.36
CA TRP A 42 -14.17 12.48 0.94
C TRP A 42 -15.21 12.86 2.02
N LEU A 43 -14.87 12.66 3.30
CA LEU A 43 -15.79 12.92 4.41
C LEU A 43 -15.70 14.39 4.83
N ASN A 44 -16.79 15.14 4.71
CA ASN A 44 -16.85 16.55 5.09
C ASN A 44 -17.04 16.70 6.61
N GLY A 45 -15.93 16.89 7.30
CA GLY A 45 -15.84 16.99 8.76
C GLY A 45 -15.13 15.79 9.38
N SER A 46 -14.95 15.85 10.70
CA SER A 46 -14.25 14.82 11.46
C SER A 46 -15.02 13.50 11.53
N HIS A 47 -14.32 12.38 11.62
CA HIS A 47 -14.94 11.12 11.98
C HIS A 47 -15.50 11.18 13.42
N PRO A 48 -16.58 10.44 13.73
CA PRO A 48 -17.18 10.41 15.07
C PRO A 48 -16.23 9.82 16.12
N GLN A 49 -16.48 10.12 17.39
CA GLN A 49 -15.98 9.35 18.53
C GLN A 49 -16.91 8.16 18.85
N ILE A 50 -16.44 7.20 19.65
CA ILE A 50 -17.26 6.04 20.06
C ILE A 50 -18.53 6.49 20.79
N SER A 51 -18.45 7.57 21.59
CA SER A 51 -19.59 8.15 22.31
C SER A 51 -20.66 8.75 21.42
N ASP A 52 -20.32 9.11 20.18
CA ASP A 52 -21.25 9.82 19.28
C ASP A 52 -22.27 8.86 18.64
N GLY A 53 -22.01 7.54 18.71
CA GLY A 53 -22.87 6.53 18.12
C GLY A 53 -22.91 6.59 16.60
N ILE A 54 -24.10 6.38 16.02
CA ILE A 54 -24.32 6.53 14.57
C ILE A 54 -24.61 7.99 14.28
N ILE A 55 -23.77 8.61 13.46
CA ILE A 55 -23.99 10.00 13.02
C ILE A 55 -24.13 10.07 11.51
N THR A 56 -24.85 11.09 11.05
CA THR A 56 -24.92 11.46 9.64
C THR A 56 -23.77 12.41 9.30
N ARG A 57 -23.01 12.08 8.25
CA ARG A 57 -21.97 12.95 7.68
C ARG A 57 -22.22 13.17 6.20
N GLN A 58 -21.82 14.33 5.72
CA GLN A 58 -21.82 14.63 4.30
C GLN A 58 -20.53 14.08 3.68
N ALA A 59 -20.64 13.26 2.65
CA ALA A 59 -19.50 12.95 1.79
C ALA A 59 -19.54 13.88 0.58
N CYS A 60 -18.43 14.58 0.34
CA CYS A 60 -18.29 15.58 -0.69
C CYS A 60 -17.47 15.03 -1.86
N GLY A 61 -17.96 15.22 -3.08
CA GLY A 61 -17.30 14.83 -4.32
C GLY A 61 -16.53 15.99 -4.92
N LYS A 62 -15.22 15.81 -5.16
CA LYS A 62 -14.39 16.72 -5.95
C LYS A 62 -14.30 16.23 -7.39
N ALA A 63 -14.66 17.10 -8.33
CA ALA A 63 -14.48 16.90 -9.77
C ALA A 63 -13.59 18.01 -10.38
N TRP A 64 -13.23 17.87 -11.67
CA TRP A 64 -12.48 18.90 -12.40
C TRP A 64 -13.26 20.22 -12.43
N ASN A 65 -12.59 21.34 -12.13
CA ASN A 65 -13.18 22.70 -12.08
C ASN A 65 -14.40 22.88 -11.15
N THR A 66 -14.53 22.04 -10.13
CA THR A 66 -15.53 22.22 -9.06
C THR A 66 -14.85 22.57 -7.74
N ASP A 67 -15.56 23.22 -6.83
CA ASP A 67 -15.12 23.35 -5.44
C ASP A 67 -14.99 21.98 -4.75
N CYS A 68 -14.41 21.96 -3.55
CA CYS A 68 -14.19 20.73 -2.80
C CYS A 68 -15.46 19.90 -2.51
N CYS A 69 -16.64 20.51 -2.63
CA CYS A 69 -17.93 19.83 -2.47
C CYS A 69 -18.89 20.18 -3.63
N GLY A 70 -18.43 20.02 -4.87
CA GLY A 70 -19.29 20.21 -6.04
C GLY A 70 -20.45 19.21 -6.12
N TRP A 71 -20.29 18.06 -5.45
CA TRP A 71 -21.31 17.04 -5.27
C TRP A 71 -21.37 16.63 -3.81
N SER A 72 -22.53 16.20 -3.33
CA SER A 72 -22.61 15.65 -1.98
C SER A 72 -23.70 14.60 -1.82
N VAL A 73 -23.46 13.69 -0.87
CA VAL A 73 -24.42 12.69 -0.41
C VAL A 73 -24.32 12.60 1.11
N LEU A 74 -25.45 12.35 1.77
CA LEU A 74 -25.46 12.09 3.21
C LEU A 74 -25.29 10.60 3.44
N MET A 75 -24.34 10.22 4.28
CA MET A 75 -24.07 8.84 4.67
C MET A 75 -24.07 8.72 6.18
N GLN A 76 -24.19 7.48 6.68
CA GLN A 76 -24.00 7.21 8.10
C GLN A 76 -22.60 6.67 8.36
N VAL A 77 -22.01 7.10 9.48
CA VAL A 77 -20.71 6.61 9.95
C VAL A 77 -20.76 6.47 11.46
N LYS A 78 -20.11 5.42 11.99
CA LYS A 78 -19.85 5.27 13.42
C LYS A 78 -18.43 4.80 13.69
N ALA A 79 -17.89 5.20 14.83
CA ALA A 79 -16.65 4.67 15.36
C ALA A 79 -16.91 3.33 16.08
N CYS A 80 -16.00 2.38 15.93
CA CYS A 80 -16.07 1.08 16.57
C CYS A 80 -14.88 0.87 17.52
N PRO A 81 -15.05 0.06 18.59
CA PRO A 81 -13.94 -0.43 19.40
C PRO A 81 -12.89 -1.11 18.51
N GLY A 82 -11.60 -0.84 18.75
CA GLY A 82 -10.51 -1.35 17.89
C GLY A 82 -10.05 -0.37 16.80
N ASN A 83 -10.33 0.93 16.99
CA ASN A 83 -9.85 2.05 16.16
C ASN A 83 -10.19 1.89 14.67
N TYR A 84 -11.47 1.68 14.37
CA TYR A 84 -11.96 1.65 12.99
C TYR A 84 -13.35 2.25 12.86
N TYR A 85 -13.74 2.49 11.62
CA TYR A 85 -15.01 3.09 11.26
C TYR A 85 -15.76 2.16 10.33
N VAL A 86 -17.08 2.16 10.47
CA VAL A 86 -17.99 1.55 9.50
C VAL A 86 -18.90 2.61 8.92
N TYR A 87 -19.19 2.45 7.63
CA TYR A 87 -19.93 3.42 6.82
C TYR A 87 -21.12 2.72 6.19
N GLU A 88 -22.28 3.37 6.22
CA GLU A 88 -23.40 3.03 5.34
C GLU A 88 -23.35 3.96 4.13
N PHE A 89 -22.65 3.51 3.09
CA PHE A 89 -22.46 4.28 1.86
C PHE A 89 -23.76 4.40 1.06
N ILE A 90 -24.01 5.60 0.53
CA ILE A 90 -25.09 5.82 -0.42
C ILE A 90 -24.53 5.74 -1.84
N LYS A 91 -25.23 5.04 -2.71
CA LYS A 91 -24.88 4.97 -4.13
C LYS A 91 -24.85 6.39 -4.75
N PRO A 92 -23.68 6.90 -5.22
CA PRO A 92 -23.64 8.19 -5.91
C PRO A 92 -24.35 8.06 -7.26
N ASN A 93 -25.29 8.97 -7.56
CA ASN A 93 -26.04 8.95 -8.83
C ASN A 93 -25.23 9.53 -10.01
N ILE A 94 -23.98 9.08 -10.16
CA ILE A 94 -23.01 9.60 -11.13
C ILE A 94 -22.05 8.48 -11.51
N CYS A 95 -21.80 8.31 -12.81
CA CYS A 95 -20.74 7.41 -13.28
C CYS A 95 -19.35 8.05 -13.07
N TYR A 96 -18.34 7.23 -12.79
CA TYR A 96 -16.97 7.68 -12.51
C TYR A 96 -16.77 8.41 -11.17
N ALA A 97 -17.56 8.02 -10.17
CA ALA A 97 -17.41 8.43 -8.78
C ALA A 97 -17.02 7.26 -7.88
N ALA A 98 -16.16 7.50 -6.89
CA ALA A 98 -15.83 6.53 -5.85
C ALA A 98 -15.49 7.18 -4.51
N TYR A 99 -15.77 6.48 -3.42
CA TYR A 99 -15.38 6.85 -2.07
C TYR A 99 -13.90 6.58 -1.85
N CYS A 100 -13.14 7.63 -1.55
CA CYS A 100 -11.72 7.51 -1.28
C CYS A 100 -11.46 6.93 0.10
N SER A 101 -10.34 6.22 0.22
CA SER A 101 -9.72 5.87 1.49
C SER A 101 -8.38 6.57 1.62
N ASP A 102 -8.06 7.05 2.82
CA ASP A 102 -6.84 7.82 3.09
C ASP A 102 -5.74 6.91 3.62
N VAL A 103 -4.72 6.68 2.81
CA VAL A 103 -3.57 5.84 3.19
C VAL A 103 -2.78 6.40 4.38
N ASN A 104 -2.88 7.70 4.65
CA ASN A 104 -2.24 8.31 5.83
C ASN A 104 -3.02 8.03 7.12
N SER A 105 -4.25 7.55 7.01
CA SER A 105 -5.09 7.19 8.14
C SER A 105 -4.88 5.77 8.66
N ILE A 106 -4.01 5.00 7.99
CA ILE A 106 -3.64 3.66 8.42
C ILE A 106 -2.87 3.79 9.72
N THR A 107 -3.52 3.51 10.84
CA THR A 107 -2.82 3.32 12.11
C THR A 107 -2.27 1.90 12.14
N PRO A 108 -0.96 1.70 12.28
CA PRO A 108 -0.43 0.41 12.73
C PRO A 108 -1.15 0.03 14.01
N VAL A 109 -1.50 -1.23 14.19
CA VAL A 109 -1.93 -1.73 15.51
C VAL A 109 -0.67 -1.78 16.38
N THR A 110 -0.18 -0.62 16.81
CA THR A 110 0.91 -0.48 17.76
C THR A 110 0.28 -0.25 19.13
N ASP A 111 -0.19 -1.34 19.74
CA ASP A 111 0.14 -1.65 21.13
C ASP A 111 -0.30 -3.08 21.46
N PRO A 112 0.47 -3.83 22.27
CA PRO A 112 -0.01 -5.04 22.88
C PRO A 112 -1.11 -4.65 23.85
N MET A 113 -2.33 -5.16 23.66
CA MET A 113 -3.29 -5.18 24.75
C MET A 113 -2.61 -5.83 25.95
N LYS A 114 -2.27 -5.02 26.94
CA LYS A 114 -1.98 -5.44 28.30
C LYS A 114 -3.31 -5.95 28.87
N MET A 115 -3.69 -7.18 28.50
CA MET A 115 -4.84 -7.85 29.06
C MET A 115 -4.43 -8.39 30.42
N ASN A 116 -4.46 -7.54 31.43
CA ASN A 116 -4.53 -7.99 32.80
C ASN A 116 -5.98 -8.40 33.07
N SER A 117 -6.35 -9.61 32.63
CA SER A 117 -7.56 -10.28 33.11
C SER A 117 -7.26 -11.76 33.28
N THR A 118 -7.02 -12.10 34.54
CA THR A 118 -6.95 -13.44 35.10
C THR A 118 -8.22 -14.20 34.74
N THR A 119 -8.16 -15.03 33.69
CA THR A 119 -8.74 -16.39 33.56
C THR A 119 -8.75 -16.77 32.07
N ALA A 120 -8.03 -17.83 31.74
CA ALA A 120 -7.88 -18.34 30.37
C ALA A 120 -9.18 -18.94 29.81
N PRO A 121 -9.39 -18.83 28.49
CA PRO A 121 -9.90 -19.94 27.71
C PRO A 121 -8.93 -20.33 26.58
N ALA A 122 -8.98 -21.61 26.22
CA ALA A 122 -7.99 -22.34 25.43
C ALA A 122 -7.61 -21.70 24.07
N VAL A 123 -6.31 -21.70 23.79
CA VAL A 123 -5.70 -21.30 22.52
C VAL A 123 -6.04 -22.32 21.44
N VAL A 124 -6.79 -21.87 20.43
CA VAL A 124 -6.92 -22.60 19.16
C VAL A 124 -5.66 -22.29 18.34
N ASN A 125 -4.77 -23.26 18.19
CA ASN A 125 -3.61 -23.18 17.30
C ASN A 125 -4.09 -23.13 15.84
N THR A 126 -4.21 -21.93 15.28
CA THR A 126 -4.18 -21.74 13.82
C THR A 126 -2.72 -21.59 13.37
N PRO A 127 -2.26 -22.29 12.32
CA PRO A 127 -0.91 -22.12 11.82
C PRO A 127 -0.70 -20.68 11.35
N SER A 128 0.22 -19.96 11.98
CA SER A 128 0.64 -18.63 11.58
C SER A 128 1.22 -18.69 10.15
N TYR A 129 0.48 -18.16 9.17
CA TYR A 129 0.97 -18.00 7.80
C TYR A 129 2.09 -16.94 7.80
N ASP A 130 3.35 -17.37 7.84
CA ASP A 130 4.50 -16.47 7.71
C ASP A 130 4.90 -16.34 6.23
N PRO A 131 4.76 -15.15 5.62
CA PRO A 131 5.19 -14.93 4.24
C PRO A 131 6.70 -15.08 4.02
N CYS A 132 7.51 -15.09 5.08
CA CYS A 132 8.93 -15.46 4.99
C CYS A 132 9.14 -16.96 4.72
N SER A 133 8.16 -17.80 5.02
CA SER A 133 8.22 -19.25 4.76
C SER A 133 7.34 -19.70 3.59
N ASN A 134 6.41 -18.86 3.13
CA ASN A 134 5.51 -19.16 2.03
C ASN A 134 5.38 -17.97 1.06
N TYR A 135 6.18 -18.00 0.00
CA TYR A 135 6.22 -16.97 -1.04
C TYR A 135 6.45 -17.58 -2.44
N THR A 136 6.12 -16.80 -3.47
CA THR A 136 6.42 -17.10 -4.87
C THR A 136 7.70 -16.38 -5.32
N SER A 137 8.58 -17.08 -6.02
CA SER A 137 9.78 -16.45 -6.59
C SER A 137 9.44 -15.58 -7.79
N LEU A 138 9.85 -14.31 -7.77
CA LEU A 138 9.76 -13.38 -8.88
C LEU A 138 11.14 -13.20 -9.50
N ASN A 139 11.46 -14.00 -10.53
CA ASN A 139 12.82 -14.14 -11.09
C ASN A 139 12.92 -13.81 -12.60
N GLN A 140 12.02 -12.99 -13.13
CA GLN A 140 12.11 -12.59 -14.52
C GLN A 140 13.34 -11.68 -14.71
N SER A 141 14.29 -12.12 -15.53
CA SER A 141 15.56 -11.39 -15.75
C SER A 141 15.35 -9.97 -16.26
N TRP A 142 14.31 -9.72 -17.05
CA TRP A 142 14.03 -8.39 -17.59
C TRP A 142 13.74 -7.33 -16.52
N ARG A 143 13.51 -7.71 -15.25
CA ARG A 143 13.23 -6.78 -14.15
C ARG A 143 14.46 -6.03 -13.63
N GLY A 144 15.68 -6.43 -14.00
CA GLY A 144 16.91 -5.81 -13.51
C GLY A 144 17.02 -4.32 -13.87
N THR A 145 17.52 -3.49 -12.95
CA THR A 145 17.75 -2.04 -13.19
C THR A 145 18.75 -1.74 -14.30
N ASN A 146 19.60 -2.70 -14.67
CA ASN A 146 20.50 -2.62 -15.82
C ASN A 146 19.81 -2.93 -17.16
N GLU A 147 18.70 -3.66 -17.16
CA GLU A 147 17.96 -4.04 -18.36
C GLU A 147 17.26 -2.80 -18.96
N THR A 148 17.20 -2.72 -20.29
CA THR A 148 16.68 -1.56 -21.04
C THR A 148 15.49 -1.91 -21.91
N GLY A 149 14.62 -0.92 -22.14
CA GLY A 149 13.51 -1.02 -23.08
C GLY A 149 12.45 -2.03 -22.66
N GLY A 150 11.62 -2.48 -23.60
CA GLY A 150 10.55 -3.44 -23.35
C GLY A 150 9.19 -2.81 -23.03
N SER A 151 8.16 -3.65 -23.06
CA SER A 151 6.76 -3.26 -22.86
C SER A 151 6.10 -4.06 -21.74
N ASN A 152 6.90 -4.68 -20.86
CA ASN A 152 6.39 -5.50 -19.77
C ASN A 152 5.50 -4.67 -18.85
N CYS A 153 4.42 -5.29 -18.38
CA CYS A 153 3.36 -4.61 -17.64
C CYS A 153 2.90 -5.49 -16.48
N ASP A 154 3.25 -5.08 -15.26
CA ASP A 154 2.78 -5.74 -14.04
C ASP A 154 1.30 -5.44 -13.74
N GLY A 155 0.69 -4.53 -14.50
CA GLY A 155 -0.75 -4.29 -14.51
C GLY A 155 -1.56 -5.41 -15.18
N SER A 156 -0.91 -6.34 -15.88
CA SER A 156 -1.57 -7.52 -16.47
C SER A 156 -1.46 -8.78 -15.61
N ILE A 157 -0.67 -8.73 -14.54
CA ILE A 157 -0.42 -9.87 -13.64
C ILE A 157 -1.52 -9.93 -12.58
N ASN A 158 -2.06 -11.13 -12.33
CA ASN A 158 -2.93 -11.38 -11.19
C ASN A 158 -2.07 -11.64 -9.95
N TRP A 159 -1.68 -10.57 -9.27
CA TRP A 159 -0.89 -10.65 -8.05
C TRP A 159 -1.69 -11.29 -6.92
N ASN A 160 -1.15 -12.37 -6.34
CA ASN A 160 -1.76 -13.05 -5.21
C ASN A 160 -0.70 -13.60 -4.27
N GLY A 161 -0.73 -13.14 -3.02
CA GLY A 161 0.22 -13.54 -1.99
C GLY A 161 1.55 -12.81 -2.06
N TRP A 162 2.55 -13.42 -1.42
CA TRP A 162 3.85 -12.81 -1.20
C TRP A 162 4.88 -13.29 -2.20
N TYR A 163 5.77 -12.39 -2.60
CA TYR A 163 6.78 -12.65 -3.60
C TYR A 163 8.17 -12.32 -3.07
N ARG A 164 9.14 -13.17 -3.36
CA ARG A 164 10.57 -12.87 -3.14
C ARG A 164 11.20 -12.49 -4.46
N MET A 165 11.85 -11.34 -4.50
CA MET A 165 12.51 -10.88 -5.72
C MET A 165 13.85 -11.57 -5.91
N LEU A 166 14.05 -12.11 -7.11
CA LEU A 166 15.31 -12.72 -7.53
C LEU A 166 15.75 -12.08 -8.85
N TYR A 167 17.06 -11.96 -9.04
CA TYR A 167 17.65 -11.61 -10.34
C TYR A 167 18.68 -12.67 -10.70
N LYS A 168 18.47 -13.34 -11.83
CA LYS A 168 19.29 -14.49 -12.28
C LYS A 168 19.44 -15.58 -11.21
N GLY A 169 18.36 -15.82 -10.46
CA GLY A 169 18.30 -16.80 -9.38
C GLY A 169 18.93 -16.36 -8.06
N MET A 170 19.56 -15.18 -8.00
CA MET A 170 20.13 -14.62 -6.77
C MET A 170 19.11 -13.75 -6.04
N SER A 171 19.10 -13.81 -4.71
CA SER A 171 18.24 -12.96 -3.88
C SER A 171 18.53 -11.48 -4.13
N THR A 172 17.48 -10.71 -4.36
CA THR A 172 17.60 -9.25 -4.48
C THR A 172 16.38 -8.55 -3.88
N GLN A 173 16.32 -7.24 -4.03
CA GLN A 173 15.28 -6.36 -3.51
C GLN A 173 14.87 -5.34 -4.57
N MET A 174 13.78 -4.62 -4.31
CA MET A 174 13.47 -3.46 -5.14
C MET A 174 14.49 -2.34 -4.88
N PRO A 175 14.79 -1.48 -5.86
CA PRO A 175 15.58 -0.28 -5.57
C PRO A 175 14.80 0.66 -4.63
N GLU A 176 15.52 1.36 -3.75
CA GLU A 176 14.98 2.44 -2.88
C GLU A 176 15.19 3.84 -3.48
N SER A 177 15.93 3.90 -4.59
CA SER A 177 16.32 5.14 -5.26
C SER A 177 15.74 5.22 -6.67
N CYS A 178 15.71 6.44 -7.18
CA CYS A 178 15.18 6.76 -8.50
C CYS A 178 15.78 5.92 -9.63
N VAL A 179 14.92 5.18 -10.34
CA VAL A 179 15.30 4.42 -11.52
C VAL A 179 14.99 5.25 -12.77
N SER A 180 15.91 5.25 -13.73
CA SER A 180 15.70 5.97 -15.00
C SER A 180 14.54 5.36 -15.79
N VAL A 181 13.87 6.19 -16.60
CA VAL A 181 12.83 5.74 -17.53
C VAL A 181 13.37 4.65 -18.46
N SER A 182 12.48 3.77 -18.94
CA SER A 182 12.81 2.70 -19.88
C SER A 182 13.88 1.70 -19.38
N ARG A 183 13.88 1.44 -18.06
CA ARG A 183 14.67 0.38 -17.40
C ARG A 183 13.78 -0.75 -16.89
N CYS A 184 14.38 -1.87 -16.49
CA CYS A 184 13.66 -3.00 -15.92
C CYS A 184 12.63 -3.60 -16.90
N GLY A 185 12.97 -3.62 -18.20
CA GLY A 185 12.13 -4.27 -19.22
C GLY A 185 10.79 -3.57 -19.48
N THR A 186 10.62 -2.32 -19.02
CA THR A 186 9.34 -1.59 -19.05
C THR A 186 9.58 -0.11 -19.35
N ASN A 187 8.52 0.64 -19.69
CA ASN A 187 8.62 2.09 -19.90
C ASN A 187 8.65 2.86 -18.57
N ILE A 188 7.78 2.47 -17.63
CA ILE A 188 7.65 3.09 -16.30
C ILE A 188 8.27 2.15 -15.27
N SER A 189 9.55 2.39 -14.98
CA SER A 189 10.33 1.65 -14.00
C SER A 189 9.88 2.02 -12.58
N LEU A 190 9.41 1.04 -11.80
CA LEU A 190 8.86 1.27 -10.46
C LEU A 190 9.84 0.84 -9.36
N TRP A 191 9.97 1.68 -8.33
CA TRP A 191 10.84 1.47 -7.17
C TRP A 191 10.18 1.90 -5.85
N LEU A 192 10.79 1.58 -4.72
CA LEU A 192 10.28 1.93 -3.38
C LEU A 192 10.54 3.40 -3.03
N SER A 193 9.49 4.08 -2.58
CA SER A 193 9.54 5.44 -2.05
C SER A 193 9.91 5.44 -0.56
N GLY A 194 11.13 5.01 -0.24
CA GLY A 194 11.65 4.91 1.12
C GLY A 194 12.42 3.61 1.37
N SER A 195 13.04 3.52 2.54
CA SER A 195 13.90 2.38 2.90
C SER A 195 13.10 1.10 3.20
N HIS A 196 13.67 -0.06 2.94
CA HIS A 196 13.10 -1.34 3.36
C HIS A 196 12.95 -1.40 4.90
N PRO A 197 11.98 -2.19 5.41
CA PRO A 197 11.84 -2.41 6.86
C PRO A 197 13.05 -3.12 7.47
N GLN A 198 13.23 -2.97 8.77
CA GLN A 198 14.00 -3.90 9.59
C GLN A 198 13.14 -5.10 10.02
N ILE A 199 13.77 -6.17 10.52
CA ILE A 199 13.06 -7.36 11.03
C ILE A 199 12.04 -6.98 12.12
N SER A 200 12.41 -6.04 13.01
CA SER A 200 11.57 -5.54 14.10
C SER A 200 10.33 -4.79 13.63
N ASP A 201 10.36 -4.23 12.42
CA ASP A 201 9.25 -3.42 11.89
C ASP A 201 8.08 -4.29 11.42
N GLY A 202 8.31 -5.60 11.28
CA GLY A 202 7.31 -6.54 10.77
C GLY A 202 6.92 -6.22 9.33
N THR A 203 5.62 -6.35 9.05
CA THR A 203 5.07 -6.00 7.73
C THR A 203 4.76 -4.51 7.68
N VAL A 204 5.42 -3.79 6.77
CA VAL A 204 5.23 -2.36 6.56
C VAL A 204 4.66 -2.08 5.19
N THR A 205 4.02 -0.92 5.04
CA THR A 205 3.57 -0.41 3.73
C THR A 205 4.60 0.56 3.19
N ARG A 206 4.88 0.50 1.88
CA ARG A 206 5.80 1.41 1.19
C ARG A 206 5.18 1.97 -0.08
N GLY A 207 5.37 3.28 -0.28
CA GLY A 207 4.98 3.96 -1.52
C GLY A 207 5.79 3.45 -2.70
N ILE A 208 5.24 3.58 -3.91
CA ILE A 208 5.88 3.14 -5.15
C ILE A 208 5.93 4.32 -6.13
N CYS A 209 7.14 4.67 -6.56
CA CYS A 209 7.40 5.78 -7.46
C CYS A 209 7.85 5.28 -8.83
N GLY A 210 7.61 6.12 -9.85
CA GLY A 210 8.14 6.00 -11.21
C GLY A 210 8.52 7.37 -11.76
N LYS A 211 9.63 7.43 -12.52
CA LYS A 211 10.21 8.67 -13.03
C LYS A 211 9.46 9.20 -14.25
N SER A 212 9.36 10.53 -14.38
CA SER A 212 9.11 11.20 -15.66
C SER A 212 9.90 12.50 -15.74
N GLY A 213 10.62 12.72 -16.84
CA GLY A 213 11.50 13.88 -16.97
C GLY A 213 12.51 13.99 -15.82
N SER A 214 12.53 15.13 -15.12
CA SER A 214 13.36 15.36 -13.94
C SER A 214 12.70 14.93 -12.62
N ASP A 215 11.39 14.71 -12.59
CA ASP A 215 10.68 14.30 -11.38
C ASP A 215 10.80 12.80 -11.16
N CYS A 216 11.55 12.43 -10.13
CA CYS A 216 11.72 11.04 -9.73
C CYS A 216 10.41 10.41 -9.26
N CYS A 217 9.47 11.12 -8.64
CA CYS A 217 8.21 10.50 -8.22
C CYS A 217 7.01 11.10 -8.95
N HIS A 218 7.14 11.22 -10.28
CA HIS A 218 6.05 11.70 -11.12
C HIS A 218 4.88 10.71 -11.13
N TYR A 219 5.16 9.46 -11.49
CA TYR A 219 4.20 8.36 -11.44
C TYR A 219 4.16 7.81 -10.02
N ARG A 220 2.95 7.74 -9.45
CA ARG A 220 2.70 7.12 -8.15
C ARG A 220 1.79 5.92 -8.35
N SER A 221 2.32 4.72 -8.09
CA SER A 221 1.53 3.49 -8.12
C SER A 221 0.88 3.25 -6.75
N PHE A 222 -0.01 2.26 -6.67
CA PHE A 222 -0.52 1.80 -5.39
C PHE A 222 0.63 1.31 -4.50
N PRO A 223 0.63 1.64 -3.19
CA PRO A 223 1.66 1.15 -2.29
C PRO A 223 1.56 -0.37 -2.13
N ILE A 224 2.67 -0.99 -1.73
CA ILE A 224 2.79 -2.44 -1.51
C ILE A 224 3.14 -2.72 -0.05
N ARG A 225 2.88 -3.94 0.41
CA ARG A 225 3.43 -4.41 1.69
C ARG A 225 4.80 -5.04 1.48
N VAL A 226 5.71 -4.78 2.40
CA VAL A 226 7.07 -5.32 2.43
C VAL A 226 7.35 -5.85 3.82
N LYS A 227 7.96 -7.02 3.93
CA LYS A 227 8.41 -7.60 5.21
C LYS A 227 9.87 -8.02 5.08
N ALA A 228 10.68 -7.68 6.07
CA ALA A 228 12.03 -8.20 6.22
C ALA A 228 11.98 -9.62 6.80
N CYS A 229 12.80 -10.52 6.27
CA CYS A 229 12.85 -11.91 6.69
C CYS A 229 14.24 -12.30 7.19
N THR A 230 14.27 -13.22 8.16
CA THR A 230 15.51 -13.85 8.64
C THR A 230 16.24 -14.48 7.46
N GLY A 231 17.54 -14.20 7.31
CA GLY A 231 18.32 -14.61 6.13
C GLY A 231 18.54 -13.50 5.11
N ASN A 232 18.34 -12.23 5.50
CA ASN A 232 18.69 -11.03 4.72
C ASN A 232 17.98 -10.97 3.35
N TYR A 233 16.67 -11.15 3.35
CA TYR A 233 15.85 -10.91 2.17
C TYR A 233 14.51 -10.30 2.56
N TYR A 234 13.80 -9.81 1.54
CA TYR A 234 12.50 -9.20 1.68
C TYR A 234 11.47 -9.98 0.88
N VAL A 235 10.25 -10.00 1.40
CA VAL A 235 9.07 -10.45 0.68
C VAL A 235 8.12 -9.27 0.48
N TYR A 236 7.47 -9.28 -0.67
CA TYR A 236 6.64 -8.19 -1.16
C TYR A 236 5.26 -8.73 -1.51
N GLU A 237 4.21 -8.07 -1.03
CA GLU A 237 2.88 -8.28 -1.56
C GLU A 237 2.62 -7.21 -2.62
N PHE A 238 2.96 -7.54 -3.86
CA PHE A 238 2.74 -6.67 -5.00
C PHE A 238 1.26 -6.53 -5.31
N VAL A 239 0.92 -5.40 -5.91
CA VAL A 239 -0.44 -5.12 -6.39
C VAL A 239 -0.40 -4.74 -7.85
N LYS A 240 -1.55 -4.88 -8.50
CA LYS A 240 -1.75 -4.47 -9.90
C LYS A 240 -1.40 -2.99 -10.08
N THR A 241 -0.55 -2.68 -11.05
CA THR A 241 -0.16 -1.30 -11.34
C THR A 241 -1.28 -0.56 -12.08
N SER A 242 -1.37 0.75 -11.87
CA SER A 242 -2.39 1.64 -12.46
C SER A 242 -2.10 2.08 -13.90
N PHE A 243 -0.90 1.75 -14.43
CA PHE A 243 -0.42 2.21 -15.73
C PHE A 243 -0.02 1.03 -16.61
N CYS A 244 -0.45 1.04 -17.88
CA CYS A 244 0.06 0.10 -18.87
C CYS A 244 1.53 0.41 -19.18
N THR A 245 2.37 -0.62 -19.26
CA THR A 245 3.84 -0.53 -19.37
C THR A 245 4.55 0.02 -18.13
N ALA A 246 4.07 -0.34 -16.94
CA ALA A 246 4.77 -0.15 -15.67
C ALA A 246 5.09 -1.49 -14.98
N ALA A 247 6.29 -1.63 -14.41
CA ALA A 247 6.72 -2.85 -13.73
C ALA A 247 7.67 -2.57 -12.54
N TYR A 248 7.59 -3.41 -11.51
CA TYR A 248 8.47 -3.41 -10.35
C TYR A 248 9.89 -3.85 -10.73
N CYS A 249 10.86 -2.98 -10.47
CA CYS A 249 12.27 -3.21 -10.72
C CYS A 249 12.91 -4.11 -9.67
N ALA A 250 13.88 -4.91 -10.11
CA ALA A 250 14.83 -5.63 -9.28
C ALA A 250 16.17 -4.89 -9.30
N ASP A 251 16.70 -4.56 -8.13
CA ASP A 251 18.02 -3.96 -8.02
C ASP A 251 19.09 -5.00 -8.38
N VAL A 252 20.02 -4.66 -9.26
CA VAL A 252 21.15 -5.55 -9.60
C VAL A 252 22.35 -5.34 -8.69
N ASN A 253 22.39 -4.24 -7.94
CA ASN A 253 23.44 -3.91 -6.97
C ASN A 253 22.81 -3.49 -5.64
N PRO A 254 22.05 -4.39 -4.97
CA PRO A 254 21.38 -4.04 -3.73
C PRO A 254 22.41 -3.65 -2.68
N GLN A 255 22.31 -2.42 -2.14
CA GLN A 255 23.01 -2.07 -0.92
C GLN A 255 22.39 -2.93 0.19
N LEU A 256 23.12 -3.95 0.62
CA LEU A 256 22.70 -4.77 1.76
C LEU A 256 22.64 -3.87 3.00
N PRO A 257 21.63 -4.05 3.88
CA PRO A 257 21.62 -3.35 5.15
C PRO A 257 22.93 -3.68 5.88
N ILE A 258 23.68 -2.62 6.22
CA ILE A 258 24.93 -2.74 6.96
C ILE A 258 24.57 -3.43 8.28
N SER A 259 24.98 -4.69 8.45
CA SER A 259 24.95 -5.35 9.75
C SER A 259 25.68 -4.46 10.75
N ALA A 260 25.02 -4.16 11.87
CA ALA A 260 25.63 -3.48 12.99
C ALA A 260 26.97 -4.17 13.34
N THR A 261 28.06 -3.41 13.15
CA THR A 261 29.37 -3.56 13.79
C THR A 261 29.94 -4.99 13.87
N THR A 262 30.71 -5.41 12.87
CA THR A 262 31.90 -6.24 13.15
C THR A 262 33.06 -5.29 13.38
N GLY A 263 33.44 -5.10 14.65
CA GLY A 263 34.65 -4.39 15.01
C GLY A 263 35.87 -5.03 14.35
N PHE A 264 36.67 -4.20 13.67
CA PHE A 264 38.01 -4.62 13.26
C PHE A 264 38.86 -4.73 14.53
N LEU A 265 39.32 -5.93 14.84
CA LEU A 265 40.47 -6.12 15.73
C LEU A 265 41.70 -5.56 15.01
N SER A 266 42.16 -4.39 15.43
CA SER A 266 43.47 -3.88 15.06
C SER A 266 44.53 -4.69 15.81
N PHE A 267 45.25 -5.57 15.11
CA PHE A 267 46.52 -6.09 15.59
C PHE A 267 47.59 -5.03 15.30
N THR A 268 48.10 -4.39 16.35
CA THR A 268 49.39 -3.69 16.29
C THR A 268 50.49 -4.76 16.36
N ILE A 269 51.29 -4.85 15.30
CA ILE A 269 52.56 -5.57 15.33
C ILE A 269 53.55 -4.67 16.06
N SER A 270 54.11 -5.17 17.17
CA SER A 270 55.33 -4.65 17.81
C SER A 270 56.57 -5.06 17.05
#